data_AF-T1BYZ8-F1
#
_entry.id   AF-T1BYZ8-F1
#
_cell.length_a   1.000
_cell.length_b   1.000
_cell.length_c   1.000
_cell.angle_alpha   90.00
_cell.angle_beta   90.00
_cell.angle_gamma   90.00
#
_symmetry.space_group_name_H-M   'P 1'
#
loop_
_entity.id
_entity.type
_entity.pdbx_description
1 polymer ?
#
loop_
_entity_poly.entity_id
_entity_poly.type
_entity_poly.pdbx_seq_one_letter_code
_entity_poly.pdbx_strand_id
1 'polypeptide(L)'
;MLVAWAQADSLAQPQHMIVGEARARLQRALAVDPTHQRGLWLLGISDFQLQRYSKAIAIWTRLLKLLPADSDVARGVARQVELAARRGALQL
;
A
#
# COMPACT_ATOMS: atom_id res chain seq x y z
N MET A 1 9.83 -8.85 -12.86
CA MET A 1 8.63 -8.13 -12.38
C MET A 1 8.50 -8.24 -10.87
N LEU A 2 9.12 -7.35 -10.09
CA LEU A 2 9.11 -7.42 -8.61
C LEU A 2 7.71 -7.23 -8.02
N VAL A 3 6.93 -6.31 -8.58
CA VAL A 3 5.56 -6.00 -8.13
C VAL A 3 4.57 -7.10 -8.48
N ALA A 4 4.62 -7.63 -9.71
CA ALA A 4 3.72 -8.72 -10.11
C ALA A 4 3.97 -9.99 -9.29
N TRP A 5 5.23 -10.28 -8.94
CA TRP A 5 5.55 -11.39 -8.05
C TRP A 5 4.99 -11.17 -6.65
N ALA A 6 5.17 -9.98 -6.06
CA ALA A 6 4.65 -9.68 -4.74
C ALA A 6 3.11 -9.79 -4.66
N GLN A 7 2.42 -9.43 -5.75
CA GLN A 7 0.98 -9.62 -5.87
C GLN A 7 0.59 -11.11 -5.95
N ALA A 8 1.32 -11.90 -6.73
CA ALA A 8 1.05 -13.33 -6.86
C ALA A 8 1.31 -14.08 -5.54
N ASP A 9 2.41 -13.77 -4.85
CA ASP A 9 2.74 -14.36 -3.55
C ASP A 9 1.70 -14.04 -2.48
N SER A 10 1.22 -12.79 -2.44
CA SER A 10 0.15 -12.36 -1.53
C SER A 10 -1.11 -13.20 -1.70
N LEU A 11 -1.53 -13.53 -2.93
CA LEU A 11 -2.71 -14.37 -3.17
C LEU A 11 -2.53 -15.82 -2.69
N ALA A 12 -1.28 -16.28 -2.55
CA ALA A 12 -0.97 -17.63 -2.07
C ALA A 12 -0.85 -17.72 -0.54
N GLN A 13 -0.75 -16.59 0.16
CA GLN A 13 -0.58 -16.54 1.61
C GLN A 13 -1.92 -16.64 2.35
N PRO A 14 -1.96 -17.27 3.55
CA PRO A 14 -3.11 -17.18 4.44
C PRO A 14 -3.50 -15.71 4.66
N GLN A 15 -4.79 -15.41 4.57
CA GLN A 15 -5.36 -14.05 4.74
C GLN A 15 -4.86 -13.00 3.72
N HIS A 16 -4.25 -13.42 2.62
CA HIS A 16 -3.74 -12.56 1.55
C HIS A 16 -2.76 -11.48 2.03
N MET A 17 -1.89 -11.82 2.97
CA MET A 17 -0.96 -10.88 3.59
C MET A 17 0.21 -10.54 2.65
N ILE A 18 0.64 -9.27 2.65
CA ILE A 18 1.84 -8.81 1.95
C ILE A 18 2.96 -8.64 2.98
N VAL A 19 3.76 -9.68 3.20
CA VAL A 19 4.82 -9.70 4.23
C VAL A 19 6.11 -10.34 3.67
N GLY A 20 7.15 -10.43 4.50
CA GLY A 20 8.39 -11.12 4.15
C GLY A 20 8.99 -10.67 2.82
N GLU A 21 9.25 -11.64 1.94
CA GLU A 21 9.90 -11.39 0.65
C GLU A 21 9.05 -10.53 -0.30
N ALA A 22 7.73 -10.70 -0.32
CA ALA A 22 6.82 -9.89 -1.13
C ALA A 22 6.96 -8.41 -0.78
N ARG A 23 6.93 -8.09 0.52
CA ARG A 23 7.15 -6.72 1.00
C ARG A 23 8.55 -6.22 0.63
N ALA A 24 9.60 -7.02 0.83
CA ALA A 24 10.98 -6.62 0.50
C ALA A 24 11.15 -6.33 -1.00
N ARG A 25 10.46 -7.06 -1.88
CA ARG A 25 10.43 -6.80 -3.32
C ARG A 25 9.71 -5.49 -3.67
N LEU A 26 8.61 -5.16 -3.00
CA LEU A 26 7.94 -3.87 -3.16
C LEU A 26 8.82 -2.70 -2.73
N GLN A 27 9.53 -2.84 -1.60
CA GLN A 27 10.46 -1.82 -1.13
C GLN A 27 11.62 -1.60 -2.10
N ARG A 28 12.21 -2.68 -2.65
CA ARG A 28 13.23 -2.58 -3.70
C ARG A 28 12.70 -1.93 -4.97
N ALA A 29 11.48 -2.28 -5.40
CA ALA A 29 10.86 -1.66 -6.57
C ALA A 29 10.68 -0.14 -6.38
N LEU A 30 10.24 0.28 -5.19
CA LEU A 30 10.05 1.70 -4.86
C LEU A 30 11.35 2.47 -4.60
N ALA A 31 12.45 1.77 -4.31
CA ALA A 31 13.78 2.38 -4.27
C ALA A 31 14.28 2.72 -5.70
N VAL A 32 13.88 1.94 -6.70
CA VAL A 32 14.23 2.16 -8.12
C VAL A 32 13.29 3.16 -8.78
N ASP A 33 11.98 2.98 -8.62
CA ASP A 33 10.95 3.90 -9.09
C ASP A 33 10.07 4.33 -7.90
N PRO A 34 10.41 5.46 -7.26
CA PRO A 34 9.65 5.98 -6.13
C PRO A 34 8.23 6.46 -6.47
N THR A 35 7.90 6.56 -7.76
CA THR A 35 6.59 6.96 -8.27
C THR A 35 5.76 5.79 -8.77
N HIS A 36 6.24 4.56 -8.61
CA HIS A 36 5.55 3.39 -9.11
C HIS A 36 4.21 3.16 -8.41
N GLN A 37 3.12 3.57 -9.06
CA GLN A 37 1.78 3.66 -8.46
C GLN A 37 1.31 2.32 -7.84
N ARG A 38 1.49 1.20 -8.55
CA ARG A 38 1.11 -0.12 -8.04
C ARG A 38 1.99 -0.58 -6.88
N GLY A 39 3.27 -0.23 -6.89
CA GLY A 39 4.19 -0.49 -5.77
C GLY A 39 3.78 0.25 -4.51
N LEU A 40 3.42 1.53 -4.64
CA LEU A 40 2.92 2.35 -3.53
C LEU A 40 1.61 1.79 -2.99
N TRP A 41 0.67 1.41 -3.87
CA TRP A 41 -0.59 0.81 -3.47
C TRP A 41 -0.39 -0.45 -2.61
N LEU A 42 0.41 -1.40 -3.09
CA LEU A 42 0.65 -2.67 -2.40
C LEU A 42 1.47 -2.52 -1.12
N LEU A 43 2.43 -1.60 -1.07
CA LEU A 43 3.18 -1.33 0.15
C LEU A 43 2.28 -0.70 1.23
N GLY A 44 1.35 0.18 0.84
CA GLY A 44 0.35 0.73 1.76
C GLY A 44 -0.60 -0.35 2.31
N ILE A 45 -1.05 -1.31 1.47
CA ILE A 45 -1.82 -2.48 1.95
C ILE A 45 -1.01 -3.28 2.98
N SER A 46 0.26 -3.56 2.68
CA SER A 46 1.17 -4.26 3.59
C SER A 46 1.28 -3.55 4.94
N ASP A 47 1.47 -2.22 4.94
CA ASP A 47 1.53 -1.44 6.18
C ASP A 47 0.19 -1.44 6.93
N PHE A 48 -0.94 -1.36 6.24
CA PHE A 48 -2.27 -1.42 6.86
C PHE A 48 -2.54 -2.78 7.51
N GLN A 49 -2.23 -3.88 6.81
CA GLN A 49 -2.37 -5.25 7.31
C GLN A 49 -1.52 -5.50 8.56
N LEU A 50 -0.34 -4.86 8.63
CA LEU A 50 0.56 -4.92 9.79
C LEU A 50 0.19 -3.92 10.89
N GLN A 51 -0.99 -3.29 10.82
CA GLN A 51 -1.48 -2.26 11.74
C GLN A 51 -0.55 -1.04 11.86
N ARG A 52 0.32 -0.82 10.86
CA ARG A 52 1.21 0.34 10.77
C ARG A 52 0.48 1.49 10.09
N TYR A 53 -0.65 1.90 10.64
CA TYR A 53 -1.60 2.79 9.99
C TYR A 53 -0.97 4.12 9.57
N SER A 54 -0.11 4.72 10.40
CA SER A 54 0.61 5.96 10.05
C SER A 54 1.50 5.80 8.81
N LYS A 55 2.14 4.64 8.64
CA LYS A 55 2.96 4.34 7.45
C LYS A 55 2.09 4.12 6.21
N ALA A 56 0.97 3.40 6.35
CA ALA A 56 0.02 3.19 5.26
C ALA A 56 -0.54 4.54 4.74
N ILE A 57 -0.94 5.43 5.66
CA ILE A 57 -1.38 6.79 5.35
C ILE A 57 -0.31 7.54 4.54
N ALA A 58 0.94 7.58 5.03
CA ALA A 58 2.01 8.29 4.34
C ALA A 58 2.26 7.77 2.92
N ILE A 59 2.26 6.44 2.72
CA ILE A 59 2.45 5.82 1.41
C ILE A 59 1.29 6.13 0.46
N TRP A 60 0.05 5.99 0.91
CA TRP A 60 -1.12 6.27 0.08
C TRP A 60 -1.32 7.76 -0.20
N THR A 61 -0.95 8.66 0.72
CA THR A 61 -0.91 10.11 0.44
C THR A 61 0.09 10.43 -0.67
N ARG A 62 1.23 9.73 -0.74
CA ARG A 62 2.17 9.87 -1.86
C ARG A 62 1.54 9.38 -3.17
N LEU A 63 0.85 8.24 -3.13
CA LEU A 63 0.14 7.70 -4.30
C LEU A 63 -0.93 8.67 -4.82
N LEU A 64 -1.72 9.29 -3.94
CA LEU A 64 -2.76 10.26 -4.32
C LEU A 64 -2.21 11.43 -5.14
N LYS A 65 -0.99 11.90 -4.85
CA LYS A 65 -0.32 12.98 -5.61
C LYS A 65 0.04 12.59 -7.04
N LEU A 66 0.06 11.30 -7.37
CA LEU A 66 0.42 10.76 -8.68
C LEU A 66 -0.79 10.37 -9.52
N LEU A 67 -1.97 10.33 -8.91
CA LEU A 67 -3.21 9.95 -9.56
C LEU A 67 -3.93 11.21 -10.07
N PRO A 68 -4.66 11.13 -11.20
CA PRO A 68 -5.53 12.22 -11.61
C PRO A 68 -6.53 12.53 -10.50
N ALA A 69 -6.63 13.83 -10.18
CA ALA A 69 -7.71 14.34 -9.34
C ALA A 69 -9.05 13.87 -9.94
N ASP A 70 -9.97 13.44 -9.08
CA ASP A 70 -11.29 12.93 -9.45
C ASP A 70 -11.35 11.58 -10.19
N SER A 71 -10.26 10.83 -10.27
CA SER A 71 -10.32 9.43 -10.70
C SER A 71 -10.98 8.52 -9.64
N ASP A 72 -11.67 7.47 -10.09
CA ASP A 72 -12.19 6.43 -9.19
C ASP A 72 -11.08 5.77 -8.36
N VAL A 73 -9.90 5.66 -8.95
CA VAL A 73 -8.70 5.14 -8.28
C VAL A 73 -8.29 6.07 -7.13
N ALA A 74 -8.19 7.39 -7.37
CA ALA A 74 -7.88 8.36 -6.32
C ALA A 74 -8.92 8.32 -5.19
N ARG A 75 -10.22 8.27 -5.52
CA ARG A 75 -11.29 8.09 -4.52
C ARG A 75 -11.12 6.80 -3.71
N GLY A 76 -10.78 5.69 -4.37
CA GLY A 76 -10.52 4.41 -3.73
C GLY A 76 -9.35 4.48 -2.73
N VAL A 77 -8.25 5.11 -3.12
CA VAL A 77 -7.07 5.29 -2.26
C VAL A 77 -7.40 6.23 -1.09
N ALA A 78 -8.13 7.32 -1.31
CA ALA A 78 -8.55 8.24 -0.26
C ALA A 78 -9.39 7.55 0.84
N ARG A 79 -10.34 6.67 0.44
CA ARG A 79 -11.10 5.86 1.40
C ARG A 79 -10.20 4.96 2.26
N GLN A 80 -9.12 4.41 1.70
CA GLN A 80 -8.17 3.61 2.47
C GLN A 80 -7.38 4.45 3.49
N VAL A 81 -6.99 5.67 3.11
CA VAL A 81 -6.35 6.63 4.03
C VAL A 81 -7.28 6.95 5.21
N GLU A 82 -8.55 7.26 4.93
CA GLU A 82 -9.54 7.53 5.98
C GLU A 82 -9.75 6.32 6.90
N LEU A 83 -9.85 5.11 6.33
CA LEU A 83 -9.98 3.89 7.11
C LEU A 83 -8.76 3.66 8.01
N ALA A 84 -7.54 3.86 7.50
CA ALA A 84 -6.31 3.75 8.27
C ALA A 84 -6.27 4.78 9.41
N ALA A 85 -6.67 6.02 9.16
CA ALA A 85 -6.73 7.05 10.19
C ALA A 85 -7.69 6.68 11.32
N ARG A 86 -8.90 6.20 10.97
CA ARG A 86 -9.88 5.72 11.96
C ARG A 86 -9.35 4.56 12.79
N ARG A 87 -8.71 3.57 12.14
CA ARG A 87 -8.14 2.40 12.85
C ARG A 87 -6.97 2.78 13.75
N GLY A 88 -6.11 3.70 13.31
CA GLY A 88 -4.99 4.20 14.12
C GLY A 88 -5.46 5.00 15.34
N ALA A 89 -6.52 5.79 15.19
CA ALA A 89 -7.11 6.52 16.31
C ALA A 89 -7.75 5.61 17.38
N LEU A 90 -8.24 4.44 16.99
CA LEU A 90 -8.82 3.44 17.91
C LEU A 90 -7.77 2.58 18.64
N GLN A 91 -6.48 2.71 18.29
CA GLN A 91 -5.37 1.97 18.92
C GLN A 91 -4.61 2.78 19.97
N LEU A 92 -4.96 4.06 20.14
CA LEU A 92 -4.44 4.96 21.17
C LEU A 92 -5.35 4.90 22.40
#